data_AF-A0A2K3NGB3-F1
#
_entry.id   AF-A0A2K3NGB3-F1
#
_cell.length_a   1.000
_cell.length_b   1.000
_cell.length_c   1.000
_cell.angle_alpha   90.00
_cell.angle_beta   90.00
_cell.angle_gamma   90.00
#
_symmetry.space_group_name_H-M   'P 1'
#
loop_
_entity.id
_entity.type
_entity.pdbx_description
1 polymer ?
#
loop_
_entity_poly.entity_id
_entity_poly.type
_entity_poly.pdbx_seq_one_letter_code
_entity_poly.pdbx_strand_id
1 'polypeptide(L)'
;RVMQGSGLSGPVPSGISYLKNLTDLRISDLKGPDSPFPQLINLMVLETLVLRSCNLIGTVPEYLGNITNLRSLDLSYNKLSGQIPNTLGVLENINILYLTGNLFTGPLPNWIARPDYTDLSYNNLSIQNPEQLTCQQGTVNLFSSSSKRSNLGMVSCLGNNGCPKHSYSLHINCGGKLITSSKSLTYDDDSNEVGPASFHQSESNWALSNTGHFFDSSLVDYYTWSNKTNISMENAELYTDARVSPLSLTYYGFCLGNGNYTVNLHFAEIMFTDDQTYNSLGRRIFDIYIQGRLVLKDFNIAKEAGGVGKAIIKKFTAIVTNNNLEIRLHWAGKGTT
;
A
#
# COMPACT_ATOMS: atom_id res chain seq x y z
N ARG A 1 -16.79 -16.18 16.03
CA ARG A 1 -17.31 -15.04 15.24
C ARG A 1 -16.22 -14.40 14.40
N VAL A 2 -14.96 -14.43 14.86
CA VAL A 2 -13.79 -13.99 14.09
C VAL A 2 -13.00 -15.20 13.60
N MET A 3 -12.47 -15.13 12.38
CA MET A 3 -11.51 -16.07 11.82
C MET A 3 -10.41 -15.30 11.10
N GLN A 4 -9.15 -15.54 11.49
CA GLN A 4 -7.96 -14.91 10.90
C GLN A 4 -6.94 -15.99 10.50
N GLY A 5 -6.32 -15.85 9.33
CA GLY A 5 -5.23 -16.71 8.88
C GLY A 5 -4.36 -16.04 7.83
N SER A 6 -3.03 -16.20 7.94
CA SER A 6 -2.07 -15.70 6.98
C SER A 6 -1.01 -16.76 6.66
N GLY A 7 -0.44 -16.73 5.45
CA GLY A 7 0.71 -17.56 5.07
C GLY A 7 0.38 -19.05 4.89
N LEU A 8 -0.91 -19.40 4.83
CA LEU A 8 -1.42 -20.76 4.66
C LEU A 8 -1.34 -21.22 3.20
N SER A 9 -1.64 -22.49 2.94
CA SER A 9 -1.84 -22.98 1.56
C SER A 9 -3.31 -22.85 1.18
N GLY A 10 -3.56 -22.28 0.00
CA GLY A 10 -4.88 -22.13 -0.58
C GLY A 10 -5.36 -23.38 -1.34
N PRO A 11 -6.58 -23.33 -1.88
CA PRO A 11 -7.50 -22.18 -1.88
C PRO A 11 -8.23 -21.99 -0.54
N VAL A 12 -8.96 -20.87 -0.38
CA VAL A 12 -9.93 -20.72 0.72
C VAL A 12 -10.96 -21.85 0.65
N PRO A 13 -11.16 -22.64 1.72
CA PRO A 13 -12.03 -23.82 1.66
C PRO A 13 -13.51 -23.43 1.54
N SER A 14 -14.25 -24.14 0.68
CA SER A 14 -15.70 -23.92 0.46
C SER A 14 -16.54 -24.13 1.73
N GLY A 15 -16.04 -24.92 2.67
CA GLY A 15 -16.67 -25.16 3.97
C GLY A 15 -16.83 -23.91 4.84
N ILE A 16 -16.16 -22.80 4.49
CA ILE A 16 -16.33 -21.53 5.21
C ILE A 16 -17.76 -21.00 5.14
N SER A 17 -18.49 -21.38 4.08
CA SER A 17 -19.92 -21.05 3.89
C SER A 17 -20.84 -21.62 4.97
N TYR A 18 -20.39 -22.63 5.73
CA TYR A 18 -21.16 -23.20 6.85
C TYR A 18 -21.08 -22.35 8.13
N LEU A 19 -20.13 -21.41 8.21
CA LEU A 19 -19.88 -20.60 9.41
C LEU A 19 -20.82 -19.38 9.48
N LYS A 20 -22.13 -19.61 9.47
CA LYS A 20 -23.18 -18.56 9.37
C LYS A 20 -23.12 -17.44 10.42
N ASN A 21 -22.45 -17.69 11.55
CA ASN A 21 -22.29 -16.72 12.64
C ASN A 21 -20.93 -15.98 12.59
N LEU A 22 -20.22 -16.06 11.47
CA LEU A 22 -18.95 -15.36 11.28
C LEU A 22 -19.24 -13.89 10.95
N THR A 23 -18.70 -13.00 11.78
CA THR A 23 -18.80 -11.54 11.65
C THR A 23 -17.52 -10.95 11.06
N ASP A 24 -16.40 -11.65 11.20
CA ASP A 24 -15.09 -11.19 10.74
C ASP A 24 -14.31 -12.36 10.14
N LEU A 25 -13.97 -12.23 8.85
CA LEU A 25 -13.19 -13.20 8.09
C LEU A 25 -12.00 -12.50 7.46
N ARG A 26 -10.79 -12.86 7.91
CA ARG A 26 -9.53 -12.33 7.38
C ARG A 26 -8.61 -13.45 6.97
N ILE A 27 -8.44 -13.63 5.68
CA ILE A 27 -7.47 -14.57 5.12
C ILE A 27 -6.53 -13.80 4.23
N SER A 28 -5.22 -13.95 4.44
CA SER A 28 -4.23 -13.32 3.60
C SER A 28 -3.08 -14.23 3.20
N ASP A 29 -2.37 -13.85 2.13
CA ASP A 29 -1.06 -14.38 1.75
C ASP A 29 -1.05 -15.90 1.57
N LEU A 30 -2.07 -16.41 0.88
CA LEU A 30 -2.17 -17.83 0.56
C LEU A 30 -1.15 -18.21 -0.51
N LYS A 31 -0.45 -19.31 -0.27
CA LYS A 31 0.37 -19.99 -1.27
C LYS A 31 -0.47 -20.99 -2.05
N GLY A 32 -0.18 -21.21 -3.32
CA GLY A 32 -0.84 -22.24 -4.11
C GLY A 32 -1.27 -21.74 -5.48
N PRO A 33 -2.05 -22.54 -6.21
CA PRO A 33 -2.56 -22.16 -7.51
C PRO A 33 -3.65 -21.09 -7.41
N ASP A 34 -3.97 -20.51 -8.56
CA ASP A 34 -5.10 -19.59 -8.70
C ASP A 34 -6.43 -20.29 -8.37
N SER A 35 -7.37 -19.53 -7.81
CA SER A 35 -8.66 -20.07 -7.39
C SER A 35 -9.80 -19.07 -7.61
N PRO A 36 -11.04 -19.54 -7.85
CA PRO A 36 -12.18 -18.63 -7.94
C PRO A 36 -12.52 -18.01 -6.58
N PHE A 37 -13.31 -16.95 -6.59
CA PHE A 37 -13.82 -16.34 -5.37
C PHE A 37 -14.58 -17.36 -4.50
N PRO A 38 -14.29 -17.47 -3.19
CA PRO A 38 -14.95 -18.45 -2.32
C PRO A 38 -16.44 -18.16 -2.15
N GLN A 39 -17.26 -19.21 -2.03
CA GLN A 39 -18.70 -19.06 -1.84
C GLN A 39 -19.02 -18.55 -0.42
N LEU A 40 -19.46 -17.30 -0.31
CA LEU A 40 -19.76 -16.64 0.97
C LEU A 40 -21.23 -16.27 1.15
N ILE A 41 -22.11 -16.73 0.25
CA ILE A 41 -23.53 -16.33 0.17
C ILE A 41 -24.32 -16.53 1.48
N ASN A 42 -23.88 -17.43 2.35
CA ASN A 42 -24.56 -17.72 3.63
C ASN A 42 -24.05 -16.88 4.81
N LEU A 43 -23.02 -16.06 4.63
CA LEU A 43 -22.39 -15.25 5.69
C LEU A 43 -23.06 -13.89 5.84
N MET A 44 -24.38 -13.89 6.05
CA MET A 44 -25.20 -12.66 6.01
C MET A 44 -24.93 -11.67 7.15
N VAL A 45 -24.26 -12.10 8.23
CA VAL A 45 -23.89 -11.27 9.39
C VAL A 45 -22.43 -10.80 9.33
N LEU A 46 -21.74 -11.01 8.21
CA LEU A 46 -20.36 -10.62 8.05
C LEU A 46 -20.24 -9.10 7.98
N GLU A 47 -19.35 -8.54 8.82
CA GLU A 47 -19.05 -7.11 8.91
C GLU A 47 -17.68 -6.80 8.27
N THR A 48 -16.72 -7.72 8.40
CA THR A 48 -15.37 -7.57 7.84
C THR A 48 -15.01 -8.76 6.97
N LEU A 49 -14.64 -8.48 5.72
CA LEU A 49 -14.12 -9.45 4.77
C LEU A 49 -12.77 -8.99 4.22
N VAL A 50 -11.69 -9.67 4.62
CA VAL A 50 -10.35 -9.47 4.08
C VAL A 50 -9.91 -10.77 3.40
N LEU A 51 -9.70 -10.72 2.09
CA LEU A 51 -9.17 -11.82 1.27
C LEU A 51 -7.99 -11.29 0.44
N ARG A 52 -6.90 -10.91 1.11
CA ARG A 52 -5.74 -10.23 0.49
C ARG A 52 -4.71 -11.25 -0.01
N SER A 53 -4.13 -11.06 -1.19
CA SER A 53 -3.05 -11.96 -1.67
C SER A 53 -3.44 -13.45 -1.66
N CYS A 54 -4.68 -13.76 -2.04
CA CYS A 54 -5.26 -15.12 -1.98
C CYS A 54 -5.25 -15.86 -3.33
N ASN A 55 -4.58 -15.31 -4.35
CA ASN A 55 -4.57 -15.80 -5.73
C ASN A 55 -5.99 -15.94 -6.33
N LEU A 56 -6.92 -15.05 -5.95
CA LEU A 56 -8.29 -15.08 -6.46
C LEU A 56 -8.36 -14.58 -7.91
N ILE A 57 -9.02 -15.34 -8.79
CA ILE A 57 -9.27 -15.00 -10.20
C ILE A 57 -10.76 -14.87 -10.49
N GLY A 58 -11.11 -14.34 -11.67
CA GLY A 58 -12.49 -14.12 -12.09
C GLY A 58 -13.00 -12.73 -11.71
N THR A 59 -14.31 -12.58 -11.57
CA THR A 59 -14.96 -11.33 -11.17
C THR A 59 -15.33 -11.33 -9.69
N VAL A 60 -15.58 -10.16 -9.13
CA VAL A 60 -16.19 -10.05 -7.79
C VAL A 60 -17.64 -10.52 -7.88
N PRO A 61 -18.09 -11.50 -7.06
CA PRO A 61 -19.45 -12.00 -7.15
C PRO A 61 -20.49 -10.95 -6.74
N GLU A 62 -21.54 -10.80 -7.56
CA GLU A 62 -22.60 -9.81 -7.32
C GLU A 62 -23.34 -10.01 -6.00
N TYR A 63 -23.43 -11.27 -5.51
CA TYR A 63 -24.12 -11.60 -4.26
C TYR A 63 -23.46 -10.97 -3.02
N LEU A 64 -22.23 -10.47 -3.10
CA LEU A 64 -21.63 -9.73 -1.99
C LEU A 64 -22.46 -8.48 -1.63
N GLY A 65 -23.20 -7.92 -2.59
CA GLY A 65 -24.16 -6.85 -2.34
C GLY A 65 -25.32 -7.24 -1.42
N ASN A 66 -25.58 -8.55 -1.22
CA ASN A 66 -26.62 -9.03 -0.31
C ASN A 66 -26.15 -9.10 1.16
N ILE A 67 -24.84 -8.98 1.42
CA ILE A 67 -24.28 -9.00 2.78
C ILE A 67 -24.30 -7.56 3.34
N THR A 68 -25.50 -7.05 3.62
CA THR A 68 -25.73 -5.63 3.93
C THR A 68 -25.09 -5.15 5.25
N ASN A 69 -24.62 -6.06 6.09
CA ASN A 69 -23.86 -5.75 7.30
C ASN A 69 -22.39 -5.42 7.05
N LEU A 70 -21.89 -5.61 5.82
CA LEU A 70 -20.49 -5.43 5.49
C LEU A 70 -20.06 -3.97 5.65
N ARG A 71 -19.02 -3.75 6.46
CA ARG A 71 -18.40 -2.45 6.76
C ARG A 71 -17.00 -2.33 6.15
N SER A 72 -16.31 -3.45 5.98
CA SER A 72 -14.97 -3.48 5.43
C SER A 72 -14.82 -4.61 4.42
N LEU A 73 -14.38 -4.26 3.21
CA LEU A 73 -14.07 -5.19 2.14
C LEU A 73 -12.65 -4.91 1.62
N ASP A 74 -11.74 -5.86 1.84
CA ASP A 74 -10.38 -5.82 1.30
C ASP A 74 -10.12 -7.06 0.45
N LEU A 75 -9.99 -6.85 -0.86
CA LEU A 75 -9.67 -7.87 -1.86
C LEU A 75 -8.33 -7.58 -2.56
N SER A 76 -7.45 -6.83 -1.89
CA SER A 76 -6.21 -6.34 -2.48
C SER A 76 -5.26 -7.45 -2.89
N TYR A 77 -4.46 -7.19 -3.92
CA TYR A 77 -3.41 -8.06 -4.44
C TYR A 77 -3.90 -9.45 -4.87
N ASN A 78 -5.05 -9.50 -5.52
CA ASN A 78 -5.52 -10.69 -6.23
C ASN A 78 -5.39 -10.50 -7.75
N LYS A 79 -5.99 -11.41 -8.51
CA LYS A 79 -6.09 -11.37 -9.97
C LYS A 79 -7.55 -11.20 -10.40
N LEU A 80 -8.34 -10.50 -9.58
CA LEU A 80 -9.75 -10.22 -9.87
C LEU A 80 -9.83 -9.23 -11.04
N SER A 81 -10.79 -9.45 -11.92
CA SER A 81 -10.92 -8.78 -13.22
C SER A 81 -12.37 -8.39 -13.50
N GLY A 82 -12.60 -7.76 -14.64
CA GLY A 82 -13.92 -7.25 -15.01
C GLY A 82 -14.23 -5.91 -14.34
N GLN A 83 -15.51 -5.56 -14.28
CA GLN A 83 -15.95 -4.30 -13.67
C GLN A 83 -16.14 -4.46 -12.16
N ILE A 84 -16.01 -3.36 -11.43
CA ILE A 84 -16.43 -3.29 -10.02
C ILE A 84 -17.98 -3.37 -10.01
N PRO A 85 -18.60 -4.40 -9.39
CA PRO A 85 -20.04 -4.61 -9.49
C PRO A 85 -20.86 -3.46 -8.90
N ASN A 86 -21.87 -2.99 -9.62
CA ASN A 86 -22.80 -1.98 -9.11
C ASN A 86 -23.62 -2.46 -7.91
N THR A 87 -23.76 -3.77 -7.71
CA THR A 87 -24.47 -4.35 -6.57
C THR A 87 -23.80 -4.06 -5.22
N LEU A 88 -22.48 -3.83 -5.20
CA LEU A 88 -21.78 -3.35 -4.00
C LEU A 88 -22.24 -1.94 -3.59
N GLY A 89 -22.80 -1.16 -4.52
CA GLY A 89 -23.40 0.13 -4.27
C GLY A 89 -24.61 0.09 -3.34
N VAL A 90 -25.20 -1.07 -3.06
CA VAL A 90 -26.31 -1.25 -2.09
C VAL A 90 -25.80 -1.30 -0.64
N LEU A 91 -24.51 -1.53 -0.42
CA LEU A 91 -23.92 -1.63 0.91
C LEU A 91 -23.78 -0.23 1.54
N GLU A 92 -24.82 0.25 2.22
CA GLU A 92 -24.84 1.61 2.79
C GLU A 92 -23.84 1.81 3.94
N ASN A 93 -23.51 0.73 4.67
CA ASN A 93 -22.62 0.77 5.82
C ASN A 93 -21.14 0.54 5.47
N ILE A 94 -20.80 0.36 4.19
CA ILE A 94 -19.42 0.10 3.78
C ILE A 94 -18.57 1.36 3.98
N ASN A 95 -17.57 1.24 4.84
CA ASN A 95 -16.63 2.30 5.20
C ASN A 95 -15.28 2.12 4.49
N ILE A 96 -14.81 0.87 4.43
CA ILE A 96 -13.51 0.53 3.84
C ILE A 96 -13.72 -0.35 2.60
N LEU A 97 -13.16 0.09 1.47
CA LEU A 97 -13.13 -0.67 0.22
C LEU A 97 -11.72 -0.66 -0.40
N TYR A 98 -10.99 -1.74 -0.26
CA TYR A 98 -9.66 -1.91 -0.87
C TYR A 98 -9.69 -2.96 -1.96
N LEU A 99 -9.40 -2.52 -3.19
CA LEU A 99 -9.32 -3.33 -4.40
C LEU A 99 -7.94 -3.18 -5.06
N THR A 100 -6.97 -2.62 -4.34
CA THR A 100 -5.61 -2.33 -4.79
C THR A 100 -4.95 -3.54 -5.45
N GLY A 101 -4.21 -3.33 -6.54
CA GLY A 101 -3.38 -4.38 -7.13
C GLY A 101 -4.18 -5.55 -7.72
N ASN A 102 -5.24 -5.24 -8.47
CA ASN A 102 -6.05 -6.20 -9.20
C ASN A 102 -6.05 -5.88 -10.70
N LEU A 103 -6.88 -6.57 -11.47
CA LEU A 103 -7.06 -6.41 -12.91
C LEU A 103 -8.43 -5.78 -13.25
N PHE A 104 -8.99 -4.94 -12.35
CA PHE A 104 -10.29 -4.31 -12.58
C PHE A 104 -10.23 -3.36 -13.77
N THR A 105 -11.32 -3.33 -14.54
CA THR A 105 -11.49 -2.56 -15.79
C THR A 105 -12.84 -1.85 -15.81
N GLY A 106 -13.08 -1.04 -16.84
CA GLY A 106 -14.33 -0.30 -16.99
C GLY A 106 -14.40 0.98 -16.15
N PRO A 107 -15.53 1.69 -16.18
CA PRO A 107 -15.68 2.98 -15.52
C PRO A 107 -15.75 2.81 -13.99
N LEU A 108 -15.44 3.90 -13.28
CA LEU A 108 -15.72 3.99 -11.85
C LEU A 108 -17.24 4.01 -11.62
N PRO A 109 -17.79 3.15 -10.74
CA PRO A 109 -19.19 3.28 -10.32
C PRO A 109 -19.46 4.61 -9.60
N ASN A 110 -20.67 5.13 -9.70
CA ASN A 110 -21.06 6.41 -9.08
C ASN A 110 -21.00 6.40 -7.54
N TRP A 111 -21.11 5.23 -6.91
CA TRP A 111 -21.06 5.06 -5.46
C TRP A 111 -19.63 4.92 -4.92
N ILE A 112 -18.60 4.89 -5.78
CA ILE A 112 -17.24 4.51 -5.40
C ILE A 112 -16.59 5.43 -4.36
N ALA A 113 -17.04 6.68 -4.26
CA ALA A 113 -16.55 7.66 -3.29
C ALA A 113 -17.42 7.75 -2.02
N ARG A 114 -18.43 6.89 -1.87
CA ARG A 114 -19.25 6.82 -0.65
C ARG A 114 -18.50 6.29 0.57
N PRO A 115 -17.65 5.24 0.47
CA PRO A 115 -16.89 4.77 1.62
C PRO A 115 -15.89 5.85 2.06
N ASP A 116 -15.61 5.93 3.36
CA ASP A 116 -14.64 6.87 3.93
C ASP A 116 -13.22 6.60 3.39
N TYR A 117 -12.92 5.34 3.05
CA TYR A 117 -11.64 4.94 2.49
C TYR A 117 -11.82 3.97 1.32
N THR A 118 -11.42 4.42 0.13
CA THR A 118 -11.44 3.58 -1.07
C THR A 118 -10.08 3.57 -1.75
N ASP A 119 -9.49 2.39 -1.90
CA ASP A 119 -8.21 2.23 -2.59
C ASP A 119 -8.38 1.36 -3.83
N LEU A 120 -8.15 1.96 -4.99
CA LEU A 120 -8.20 1.31 -6.29
C LEU A 120 -6.83 1.32 -6.96
N SER A 121 -5.76 1.69 -6.26
CA SER A 121 -4.42 1.83 -6.83
C SER A 121 -3.98 0.55 -7.56
N TYR A 122 -3.15 0.67 -8.60
CA TYR A 122 -2.66 -0.47 -9.39
C TYR A 122 -3.78 -1.34 -10.01
N ASN A 123 -4.68 -0.72 -10.76
CA ASN A 123 -5.73 -1.37 -11.56
C ASN A 123 -5.72 -0.87 -13.01
N ASN A 124 -6.66 -1.33 -13.86
CA ASN A 124 -6.72 -1.01 -15.29
C ASN A 124 -8.07 -0.34 -15.68
N LEU A 125 -8.49 0.65 -14.89
CA LEU A 125 -9.81 1.29 -14.99
C LEU A 125 -9.91 2.22 -16.20
N SER A 126 -11.10 2.28 -16.80
CA SER A 126 -11.44 3.14 -17.93
C SER A 126 -12.02 4.45 -17.43
N ILE A 127 -11.14 5.34 -16.93
CA ILE A 127 -11.57 6.60 -16.33
C ILE A 127 -11.85 7.61 -17.46
N GLN A 128 -13.11 8.01 -17.57
CA GLN A 128 -13.66 8.67 -18.75
C GLN A 128 -13.11 10.08 -18.98
N ASN A 129 -12.64 10.79 -17.93
CA ASN A 129 -12.12 12.15 -18.06
C ASN A 129 -10.68 12.30 -17.50
N PRO A 130 -9.64 12.04 -18.32
CA PRO A 130 -8.23 12.09 -17.89
C PRO A 130 -7.74 13.48 -17.49
N GLU A 131 -8.34 14.55 -18.04
CA GLU A 131 -7.92 15.92 -17.80
C GLU A 131 -8.33 16.44 -16.40
N GLN A 132 -9.25 15.75 -15.73
CA GLN A 132 -9.66 16.00 -14.34
C GLN A 132 -9.19 14.87 -13.40
N LEU A 133 -8.38 13.93 -13.91
CA LEU A 133 -7.93 12.78 -13.16
C LEU A 133 -6.75 13.16 -12.27
N THR A 134 -7.03 13.37 -10.99
CA THR A 134 -6.03 13.39 -9.92
C THR A 134 -5.83 11.98 -9.39
N CYS A 135 -4.61 11.67 -8.90
CA CYS A 135 -4.36 10.37 -8.25
C CYS A 135 -5.10 10.21 -6.92
N GLN A 136 -5.55 11.31 -6.30
CA GLN A 136 -6.46 11.30 -5.15
C GLN A 136 -7.76 12.03 -5.51
N GLN A 137 -8.91 11.37 -5.39
CA GLN A 137 -10.24 11.97 -5.61
C GLN A 137 -11.11 11.78 -4.36
N GLY A 138 -11.18 12.81 -3.52
CA GLY A 138 -11.87 12.70 -2.22
C GLY A 138 -11.29 11.55 -1.40
N THR A 139 -12.10 10.54 -1.11
CA THR A 139 -11.72 9.33 -0.35
C THR A 139 -11.09 8.23 -1.21
N VAL A 140 -10.95 8.45 -2.53
CA VAL A 140 -10.53 7.44 -3.51
C VAL A 140 -9.06 7.64 -3.93
N ASN A 141 -8.21 6.67 -3.61
CA ASN A 141 -6.85 6.58 -4.16
C ASN A 141 -6.87 5.83 -5.51
N LEU A 142 -6.41 6.51 -6.57
CA LEU A 142 -6.38 6.06 -7.97
C LEU A 142 -4.95 5.95 -8.51
N PHE A 143 -3.95 5.93 -7.64
CA PHE A 143 -2.55 5.85 -8.05
C PHE A 143 -2.29 4.64 -8.95
N SER A 144 -1.81 4.88 -10.17
CA SER A 144 -1.49 3.82 -11.13
C SER A 144 -2.69 2.94 -11.52
N SER A 145 -3.90 3.50 -11.55
CA SER A 145 -5.15 2.74 -11.81
C SER A 145 -5.77 2.91 -13.19
N SER A 146 -5.13 3.68 -14.08
CA SER A 146 -5.70 3.98 -15.39
C SER A 146 -5.23 3.02 -16.47
N SER A 147 -6.16 2.64 -17.33
CA SER A 147 -5.87 1.92 -18.58
C SER A 147 -5.15 2.77 -19.64
N LYS A 148 -5.20 4.09 -19.52
CA LYS A 148 -4.45 4.98 -20.43
C LYS A 148 -3.03 5.16 -19.91
N ARG A 149 -2.04 4.68 -20.65
CA ARG A 149 -0.63 4.99 -20.38
C ARG A 149 -0.36 6.46 -20.74
N SER A 150 0.36 7.18 -19.87
CA SER A 150 0.90 8.48 -20.24
C SER A 150 2.01 8.28 -21.27
N ASN A 151 1.95 9.04 -22.37
CA ASN A 151 3.03 9.08 -23.36
C ASN A 151 4.32 9.70 -22.79
N LEU A 152 4.24 10.38 -21.64
CA LEU A 152 5.36 11.05 -20.96
C LEU A 152 6.06 10.16 -19.92
N GLY A 153 5.67 8.88 -19.82
CA GLY A 153 6.23 7.97 -18.81
C GLY A 153 5.71 8.20 -17.39
N MET A 154 4.88 9.21 -17.15
CA MET A 154 4.27 9.46 -15.84
C MET A 154 3.06 8.55 -15.57
N VAL A 155 2.73 8.34 -14.30
CA VAL A 155 1.42 7.77 -13.95
C VAL A 155 0.34 8.74 -14.44
N SER A 156 -0.66 8.23 -15.16
CA SER A 156 -1.62 9.06 -15.90
C SER A 156 -2.41 10.05 -15.04
N CYS A 157 -2.55 9.78 -13.75
CA CYS A 157 -3.29 10.60 -12.79
C CYS A 157 -2.47 11.74 -12.16
N LEU A 158 -1.17 11.85 -12.49
CA LEU A 158 -0.30 12.97 -12.11
C LEU A 158 -0.44 14.18 -13.05
N GLY A 159 -1.37 14.10 -14.03
CA GLY A 159 -1.60 15.14 -15.02
C GLY A 159 -0.55 15.21 -16.13
N ASN A 160 -0.78 16.14 -17.06
CA ASN A 160 0.02 16.35 -18.27
C ASN A 160 1.02 17.50 -18.08
N ASN A 161 1.57 17.65 -16.87
CA ASN A 161 2.57 18.66 -16.57
C ASN A 161 3.89 18.20 -17.19
N GLY A 162 4.21 18.72 -18.38
CA GLY A 162 5.51 18.49 -19.00
C GLY A 162 6.62 18.87 -18.02
N CYS A 163 7.65 18.04 -17.91
CA CYS A 163 8.76 18.29 -17.01
C CYS A 163 9.56 19.51 -17.49
N PRO A 164 9.51 20.67 -16.80
CA PRO A 164 10.24 21.85 -17.25
C PRO A 164 11.75 21.67 -17.13
N LYS A 165 12.19 20.82 -16.18
CA LYS A 165 13.58 20.44 -15.96
C LYS A 165 13.65 19.01 -15.45
N HIS A 166 14.67 18.27 -15.90
CA HIS A 166 14.96 16.95 -15.38
C HIS A 166 15.90 17.02 -14.18
N SER A 167 15.57 16.25 -13.13
CA SER A 167 16.43 16.06 -11.97
C SER A 167 17.26 14.79 -12.09
N TYR A 168 18.51 14.84 -11.61
CA TYR A 168 19.44 13.70 -11.61
C TYR A 168 19.72 13.16 -10.20
N SER A 169 19.04 13.71 -9.19
CA SER A 169 19.12 13.27 -7.80
C SER A 169 17.81 13.58 -7.10
N LEU A 170 17.43 12.73 -6.15
CA LEU A 170 16.23 12.90 -5.33
C LEU A 170 16.54 12.35 -3.94
N HIS A 171 16.23 13.12 -2.90
CA HIS A 171 16.46 12.75 -1.51
C HIS A 171 15.20 13.10 -0.73
N ILE A 172 14.63 12.14 -0.02
CA ILE A 172 13.35 12.29 0.69
C ILE A 172 13.57 11.86 2.14
N ASN A 173 13.15 12.68 3.11
CA ASN A 173 13.17 12.30 4.52
C ASN A 173 11.84 11.62 4.88
N CYS A 174 11.70 10.35 4.52
CA CYS A 174 10.44 9.60 4.58
C CYS A 174 9.74 9.65 5.96
N GLY A 175 8.59 10.33 6.05
CA GLY A 175 7.85 10.56 7.30
C GLY A 175 8.36 11.70 8.19
N GLY A 176 9.48 12.34 7.83
CA GLY A 176 10.14 13.40 8.58
C GLY A 176 10.14 14.76 7.88
N LYS A 177 10.60 15.79 8.58
CA LYS A 177 10.66 17.16 8.06
C LYS A 177 11.86 17.37 7.14
N LEU A 178 11.84 18.47 6.36
CA LEU A 178 13.00 18.88 5.56
C LEU A 178 14.25 18.99 6.43
N ILE A 179 15.34 18.39 5.95
CA ILE A 179 16.62 18.36 6.65
C ILE A 179 17.77 18.59 5.68
N THR A 180 18.76 19.38 6.11
CA THR A 180 20.03 19.51 5.40
C THR A 180 21.10 18.78 6.19
N SER A 181 21.58 17.68 5.63
CA SER A 181 22.64 16.88 6.24
C SER A 181 23.98 17.61 6.25
N SER A 182 24.90 17.11 7.08
CA SER A 182 26.26 17.64 7.26
C SER A 182 27.10 17.82 5.97
N LYS A 183 26.72 17.14 4.87
CA LYS A 183 27.39 17.19 3.55
C LYS A 183 26.69 18.12 2.55
N SER A 184 25.85 19.04 3.02
CA SER A 184 25.04 19.96 2.19
C SER A 184 24.05 19.26 1.25
N LEU A 185 23.67 18.01 1.55
CA LEU A 185 22.57 17.31 0.89
C LEU A 185 21.28 17.62 1.63
N THR A 186 20.32 18.23 0.93
CA THR A 186 18.97 18.49 1.43
C THR A 186 18.05 17.33 1.07
N TYR A 187 17.30 16.85 2.06
CA TYR A 187 16.24 15.86 1.92
C TYR A 187 14.90 16.57 2.02
N ASP A 188 14.01 16.27 1.06
CA ASP A 188 12.69 16.86 0.97
C ASP A 188 11.80 16.46 2.16
N ASP A 189 10.88 17.36 2.51
CA ASP A 189 9.90 17.16 3.59
C ASP A 189 8.87 16.10 3.21
N ASP A 190 8.68 15.11 4.08
CA ASP A 190 7.60 14.13 4.00
C ASP A 190 6.87 14.01 5.35
N SER A 191 6.73 15.12 6.08
CA SER A 191 6.06 15.15 7.38
C SER A 191 4.54 15.30 7.29
N ASN A 192 4.01 15.50 6.08
CA ASN A 192 2.58 15.60 5.83
C ASN A 192 1.84 14.35 6.32
N GLU A 193 0.68 14.58 6.94
CA GLU A 193 -0.22 13.49 7.35
C GLU A 193 -0.82 12.81 6.11
N VAL A 194 -0.77 11.48 6.11
CA VAL A 194 -1.18 10.63 5.01
C VAL A 194 -2.01 9.49 5.59
N GLY A 195 -3.18 9.23 5.02
CA GLY A 195 -4.13 8.24 5.53
C GLY A 195 -4.00 6.84 4.89
N PRO A 196 -4.94 5.93 5.18
CA PRO A 196 -4.92 4.52 4.74
C PRO A 196 -5.16 4.28 3.25
N ALA A 197 -5.81 5.20 2.54
CA ALA A 197 -6.11 5.09 1.12
C ALA A 197 -5.83 6.43 0.47
N SER A 198 -4.55 6.78 0.43
CA SER A 198 -4.15 8.15 0.14
C SER A 198 -2.99 8.24 -0.83
N PHE A 199 -3.06 9.28 -1.65
CA PHE A 199 -2.01 9.72 -2.53
C PHE A 199 -1.68 11.18 -2.21
N HIS A 200 -0.38 11.48 -2.11
CA HIS A 200 0.12 12.82 -1.86
C HIS A 200 1.25 13.13 -2.84
N GLN A 201 1.13 14.25 -3.55
CA GLN A 201 2.17 14.77 -4.43
C GLN A 201 2.90 15.90 -3.71
N SER A 202 4.23 15.84 -3.68
CA SER A 202 5.03 16.90 -3.08
C SER A 202 5.13 18.13 -3.99
N GLU A 203 5.60 19.24 -3.44
CA GLU A 203 5.95 20.45 -4.22
C GLU A 203 7.17 20.25 -5.12
N SER A 204 7.93 19.18 -4.87
CA SER A 204 9.12 18.76 -5.61
C SER A 204 8.74 17.71 -6.67
N ASN A 205 9.73 16.97 -7.18
CA ASN A 205 9.54 16.02 -8.28
C ASN A 205 9.26 14.58 -7.80
N TRP A 206 8.46 14.43 -6.74
CA TRP A 206 8.07 13.12 -6.21
C TRP A 206 6.68 13.12 -5.58
N ALA A 207 6.13 11.92 -5.43
CA ALA A 207 4.85 11.67 -4.81
C ALA A 207 4.89 10.37 -4.02
N LEU A 208 3.86 10.15 -3.21
CA LEU A 208 3.66 8.88 -2.54
C LEU A 208 2.23 8.37 -2.65
N SER A 209 2.10 7.06 -2.51
CA SER A 209 0.81 6.39 -2.33
C SER A 209 0.92 5.44 -1.14
N ASN A 210 0.00 5.59 -0.18
CA ASN A 210 -0.07 4.78 1.02
C ASN A 210 -1.41 4.05 1.06
N THR A 211 -1.35 2.76 1.40
CA THR A 211 -2.49 1.84 1.31
C THR A 211 -2.60 0.97 2.56
N GLY A 212 -3.83 0.63 2.94
CA GLY A 212 -4.17 -0.32 4.00
C GLY A 212 -4.57 0.33 5.33
N HIS A 213 -5.28 -0.44 6.15
CA HIS A 213 -5.77 -0.08 7.49
C HIS A 213 -5.30 -1.10 8.53
N PHE A 214 -5.07 -0.68 9.77
CA PHE A 214 -4.75 -1.58 10.88
C PHE A 214 -6.02 -2.14 11.51
N PHE A 215 -6.50 -3.30 11.04
CA PHE A 215 -7.77 -3.87 11.51
C PHE A 215 -7.74 -4.46 12.93
N ASP A 216 -6.55 -4.65 13.53
CA ASP A 216 -6.34 -5.30 14.83
C ASP A 216 -6.01 -4.31 15.96
N SER A 217 -6.01 -3.01 15.65
CA SER A 217 -5.60 -1.95 16.57
C SER A 217 -6.82 -1.36 17.31
N SER A 218 -6.82 -1.40 18.65
CA SER A 218 -7.73 -0.58 19.47
C SER A 218 -7.26 0.88 19.57
N LEU A 219 -6.12 1.20 18.97
CA LEU A 219 -5.52 2.53 18.93
C LEU A 219 -5.97 3.27 17.66
N VAL A 220 -5.86 4.59 17.71
CA VAL A 220 -6.00 5.42 16.51
C VAL A 220 -4.90 5.01 15.53
N ASP A 221 -5.30 4.76 14.28
CA ASP A 221 -4.37 4.45 13.20
C ASP A 221 -3.30 5.53 13.06
N TYR A 222 -2.06 5.10 12.87
CA TYR A 222 -0.91 5.97 12.70
C TYR A 222 -0.15 5.61 11.43
N TYR A 223 0.20 6.62 10.65
CA TYR A 223 0.88 6.45 9.35
C TYR A 223 2.28 7.08 9.33
N THR A 224 2.69 7.62 10.46
CA THR A 224 4.04 8.07 10.76
C THR A 224 4.41 7.60 12.16
N TRP A 225 5.69 7.40 12.40
CA TRP A 225 6.22 7.05 13.70
C TRP A 225 7.50 7.83 13.97
N SER A 226 7.58 8.41 15.17
CA SER A 226 8.75 9.16 15.63
C SER A 226 9.40 8.44 16.82
N ASN A 227 10.71 8.22 16.73
CA ASN A 227 11.50 7.67 17.81
C ASN A 227 11.65 8.69 18.95
N LYS A 228 11.47 8.23 20.20
CA LYS A 228 11.71 9.06 21.40
C LYS A 228 13.16 9.01 21.88
N THR A 229 13.97 8.08 21.36
CA THR A 229 15.35 7.84 21.78
C THR A 229 16.34 8.33 20.73
N ASN A 230 17.43 8.97 21.18
CA ASN A 230 18.48 9.44 20.28
C ASN A 230 19.31 8.28 19.75
N ILE A 231 19.30 8.07 18.44
CA ILE A 231 20.20 7.16 17.75
C ILE A 231 21.58 7.84 17.65
N SER A 232 22.64 7.24 18.17
CA SER A 232 23.99 7.80 18.09
C SER A 232 24.70 7.41 16.80
N MET A 233 24.51 8.19 15.73
CA MET A 233 25.21 8.00 14.45
C MET A 233 25.33 9.28 13.61
N GLU A 234 26.19 9.26 12.58
CA GLU A 234 26.27 10.34 11.58
C GLU A 234 24.93 10.46 10.83
N ASN A 235 24.37 11.68 10.77
CA ASN A 235 23.04 11.98 10.21
C ASN A 235 21.88 11.21 10.89
N ALA A 236 21.96 11.02 12.23
CA ALA A 236 20.91 10.36 13.02
C ALA A 236 19.50 10.95 12.84
N GLU A 237 19.41 12.23 12.52
CA GLU A 237 18.16 12.96 12.25
C GLU A 237 17.35 12.36 11.07
N LEU A 238 17.97 11.59 10.16
CA LEU A 238 17.24 10.85 9.10
C LEU A 238 16.54 9.57 9.59
N TYR A 239 16.79 9.18 10.84
CA TYR A 239 16.30 7.93 11.44
C TYR A 239 15.44 8.21 12.67
N THR A 240 14.99 9.46 12.86
CA THR A 240 14.08 9.84 13.94
C THR A 240 12.63 9.58 13.57
N ASP A 241 12.28 9.76 12.30
CA ASP A 241 10.92 9.65 11.80
C ASP A 241 10.86 8.59 10.69
N ALA A 242 9.73 7.90 10.61
CA ALA A 242 9.49 6.92 9.56
C ALA A 242 8.02 6.91 9.14
N ARG A 243 7.79 6.66 7.86
CA ARG A 243 6.47 6.37 7.32
C ARG A 243 6.04 4.96 7.71
N VAL A 244 4.76 4.79 8.03
CA VAL A 244 4.14 3.52 8.41
C VAL A 244 3.00 3.20 7.46
N SER A 245 2.92 1.94 7.02
CA SER A 245 1.90 1.48 6.08
C SER A 245 1.44 0.05 6.41
N PRO A 246 0.13 -0.21 6.52
CA PRO A 246 -0.40 -1.55 6.81
C PRO A 246 -0.35 -2.54 5.64
N LEU A 247 -0.20 -2.04 4.41
CA LEU A 247 -0.29 -2.88 3.21
C LEU A 247 0.78 -2.55 2.17
N SER A 248 0.82 -1.32 1.70
CA SER A 248 1.81 -0.92 0.70
C SER A 248 2.06 0.57 0.72
N LEU A 249 3.34 0.93 0.73
CA LEU A 249 3.85 2.29 0.62
C LEU A 249 4.68 2.40 -0.66
N THR A 250 4.30 3.34 -1.52
CA THR A 250 5.02 3.62 -2.76
C THR A 250 5.56 5.03 -2.74
N TYR A 251 6.86 5.20 -2.97
CA TYR A 251 7.45 6.48 -3.36
C TYR A 251 7.65 6.47 -4.88
N TYR A 252 7.22 7.54 -5.51
CA TYR A 252 7.24 7.70 -6.96
C TYR A 252 7.92 9.02 -7.32
N GLY A 253 9.17 8.94 -7.78
CA GLY A 253 9.87 10.07 -8.39
C GLY A 253 9.44 10.25 -9.84
N PHE A 254 9.25 11.49 -10.26
CA PHE A 254 8.97 11.87 -11.64
C PHE A 254 9.88 13.00 -12.10
N CYS A 255 9.86 13.31 -13.40
CA CYS A 255 10.77 14.26 -14.02
C CYS A 255 12.26 13.97 -13.75
N LEU A 256 12.63 12.70 -13.60
CA LEU A 256 14.02 12.28 -13.51
C LEU A 256 14.66 12.23 -14.91
N GLY A 257 15.95 12.50 -15.03
CA GLY A 257 16.69 12.21 -16.27
C GLY A 257 16.72 10.70 -16.54
N ASN A 258 16.75 10.30 -17.82
CA ASN A 258 16.92 8.89 -18.14
C ASN A 258 18.38 8.46 -17.90
N GLY A 259 18.58 7.31 -17.28
CA GLY A 259 19.92 6.82 -16.96
C GLY A 259 19.96 5.83 -15.80
N ASN A 260 21.18 5.54 -15.35
CA ASN A 260 21.42 4.65 -14.22
C ASN A 260 21.48 5.46 -12.92
N TYR A 261 20.60 5.12 -12.00
CA TYR A 261 20.54 5.73 -10.68
C TYR A 261 21.05 4.75 -9.63
N THR A 262 21.75 5.29 -8.64
CA THR A 262 22.01 4.58 -7.38
C THR A 262 20.88 4.91 -6.42
N VAL A 263 20.14 3.88 -6.00
CA VAL A 263 19.07 4.01 -5.00
C VAL A 263 19.63 3.57 -3.66
N ASN A 264 19.70 4.50 -2.71
CA ASN A 264 20.08 4.23 -1.33
C ASN A 264 18.80 4.24 -0.47
N LEU A 265 18.42 3.08 0.06
CA LEU A 265 17.30 2.97 0.99
C LEU A 265 17.82 2.95 2.42
N HIS A 266 17.40 3.93 3.21
CA HIS A 266 17.79 4.11 4.59
C HIS A 266 16.75 3.48 5.51
N PHE A 267 17.18 2.61 6.43
CA PHE A 267 16.30 1.94 7.37
C PHE A 267 16.86 1.93 8.78
N ALA A 268 15.99 2.04 9.78
CA ALA A 268 16.26 1.72 11.17
C ALA A 268 14.98 1.15 11.81
N GLU A 269 15.12 0.20 12.73
CA GLU A 269 14.00 -0.26 13.55
C GLU A 269 13.87 0.68 14.75
N ILE A 270 12.82 1.50 14.76
CA ILE A 270 12.63 2.58 15.75
C ILE A 270 11.32 2.49 16.53
N MET A 271 10.51 1.47 16.27
CA MET A 271 9.19 1.31 16.88
C MET A 271 9.17 0.10 17.82
N PHE A 272 9.75 -1.01 17.42
CA PHE A 272 9.91 -2.16 18.31
C PHE A 272 11.22 -2.04 19.08
N THR A 273 11.14 -2.16 20.40
CA THR A 273 12.27 -2.12 21.34
C THR A 273 12.89 -3.51 21.51
N ASP A 274 14.14 -3.60 21.97
CA ASP A 274 14.80 -4.87 22.33
C ASP A 274 14.70 -5.15 23.85
N ASP A 275 13.66 -4.62 24.49
CA ASP A 275 13.39 -4.90 25.90
C ASP A 275 12.74 -6.28 26.05
N GLN A 276 12.72 -6.90 27.23
CA GLN A 276 12.05 -8.20 27.39
C GLN A 276 10.50 -8.08 27.40
N THR A 277 9.93 -7.04 26.77
CA THR A 277 8.47 -6.83 26.71
C THR A 277 7.84 -7.46 25.47
N TYR A 278 6.51 -7.54 25.43
CA TYR A 278 5.80 -8.05 24.26
C TYR A 278 6.12 -7.28 22.96
N ASN A 279 6.50 -6.00 23.05
CA ASN A 279 6.88 -5.20 21.88
C ASN A 279 8.17 -5.69 21.20
N SER A 280 9.06 -6.39 21.91
CA SER A 280 10.32 -6.90 21.33
C SER A 280 10.17 -8.18 20.52
N LEU A 281 9.02 -8.85 20.66
CA LEU A 281 8.64 -9.95 19.79
C LEU A 281 8.16 -9.44 18.42
N GLY A 282 7.83 -8.15 18.33
CA GLY A 282 7.44 -7.46 17.11
C GLY A 282 8.49 -7.62 16.01
N ARG A 283 8.06 -7.95 14.80
CA ARG A 283 8.92 -8.00 13.61
C ARG A 283 8.22 -7.31 12.46
N ARG A 284 8.79 -6.28 11.86
CA ARG A 284 8.31 -5.77 10.56
C ARG A 284 9.01 -6.52 9.44
N ILE A 285 8.23 -7.15 8.58
CA ILE A 285 8.72 -7.91 7.44
C ILE A 285 7.96 -7.46 6.20
N PHE A 286 8.68 -6.99 5.18
CA PHE A 286 8.08 -6.51 3.94
C PHE A 286 8.98 -6.80 2.75
N ASP A 287 8.38 -6.81 1.56
CA ASP A 287 9.09 -6.94 0.30
C ASP A 287 9.41 -5.55 -0.26
N ILE A 288 10.55 -5.43 -0.95
CA ILE A 288 11.00 -4.19 -1.59
C ILE A 288 11.03 -4.40 -3.10
N TYR A 289 10.31 -3.54 -3.80
CA TYR A 289 10.29 -3.48 -5.25
C TYR A 289 10.89 -2.16 -5.74
N ILE A 290 11.70 -2.21 -6.79
CA ILE A 290 12.22 -1.03 -7.49
C ILE A 290 11.91 -1.20 -8.97
N GLN A 291 11.26 -0.20 -9.60
CA GLN A 291 10.76 -0.28 -10.97
C GLN A 291 9.95 -1.58 -11.22
N GLY A 292 9.10 -1.95 -10.27
CA GLY A 292 8.27 -3.17 -10.31
C GLY A 292 9.02 -4.49 -10.13
N ARG A 293 10.36 -4.49 -9.98
CA ARG A 293 11.16 -5.70 -9.77
C ARG A 293 11.38 -5.94 -8.28
N LEU A 294 11.11 -7.16 -7.80
CA LEU A 294 11.42 -7.58 -6.43
C LEU A 294 12.94 -7.59 -6.24
N VAL A 295 13.46 -6.72 -5.37
CA VAL A 295 14.91 -6.63 -5.07
C VAL A 295 15.27 -7.22 -3.72
N LEU A 296 14.36 -7.20 -2.74
CA LEU A 296 14.49 -7.90 -1.46
C LEU A 296 13.14 -8.48 -1.04
N LYS A 297 13.16 -9.73 -0.63
CA LYS A 297 11.99 -10.46 -0.12
C LYS A 297 12.12 -10.65 1.38
N ASP A 298 11.00 -10.57 2.09
CA ASP A 298 10.92 -10.80 3.54
C ASP A 298 11.94 -9.96 4.34
N PHE A 299 12.14 -8.70 3.94
CA PHE A 299 13.13 -7.82 4.53
C PHE A 299 12.75 -7.44 5.96
N ASN A 300 13.64 -7.75 6.90
CA ASN A 300 13.49 -7.42 8.32
C ASN A 300 14.59 -6.45 8.75
N ILE A 301 14.19 -5.22 9.07
CA ILE A 301 15.13 -4.13 9.36
C ILE A 301 16.05 -4.48 10.54
N ALA A 302 15.48 -4.88 11.67
CA ALA A 302 16.24 -5.16 12.89
C ALA A 302 17.26 -6.30 12.69
N LYS A 303 16.84 -7.37 12.00
CA LYS A 303 17.73 -8.50 11.69
C LYS A 303 18.90 -8.07 10.80
N GLU A 304 18.61 -7.29 9.76
CA GLU A 304 19.59 -6.88 8.76
C GLU A 304 20.55 -5.81 9.30
N ALA A 305 20.07 -4.90 10.15
CA ALA A 305 20.89 -3.90 10.83
C ALA A 305 21.68 -4.47 12.04
N GLY A 306 21.41 -5.72 12.43
CA GLY A 306 22.05 -6.37 13.59
C GLY A 306 21.54 -5.85 14.94
N GLY A 307 20.29 -5.38 15.01
CA GLY A 307 19.62 -4.93 16.23
C GLY A 307 18.63 -3.78 16.00
N VAL A 308 17.83 -3.51 17.02
CA VAL A 308 16.95 -2.33 17.11
C VAL A 308 17.78 -1.05 17.24
N GLY A 309 17.30 0.08 16.71
CA GLY A 309 17.95 1.38 16.82
C GLY A 309 19.26 1.50 16.05
N LYS A 310 19.57 0.53 15.17
CA LYS A 310 20.72 0.55 14.28
C LYS A 310 20.27 0.87 12.88
N ALA A 311 20.98 1.79 12.23
CA ALA A 311 20.73 2.11 10.85
C ALA A 311 21.43 1.14 9.90
N ILE A 312 20.78 0.91 8.76
CA ILE A 312 21.35 0.20 7.63
C ILE A 312 20.95 0.91 6.33
N ILE A 313 21.89 0.97 5.39
CA ILE A 313 21.65 1.50 4.04
C ILE A 313 21.72 0.32 3.07
N LYS A 314 20.65 0.08 2.31
CA LYS A 314 20.64 -0.88 1.21
C LYS A 314 20.79 -0.14 -0.11
N LYS A 315 21.83 -0.49 -0.87
CA LYS A 315 22.20 0.15 -2.13
C LYS A 315 21.77 -0.73 -3.31
N PHE A 316 21.04 -0.13 -4.24
CA PHE A 316 20.59 -0.77 -5.48
C PHE A 316 20.93 0.09 -6.68
N THR A 317 20.92 -0.52 -7.87
CA THR A 317 20.98 0.19 -9.15
C THR A 317 19.64 0.09 -9.84
N ALA A 318 19.10 1.23 -10.27
CA ALA A 318 17.84 1.31 -11.00
C ALA A 318 18.07 2.00 -12.35
N ILE A 319 17.38 1.52 -13.39
CA ILE A 319 17.41 2.14 -14.71
C ILE A 319 16.13 2.96 -14.87
N VAL A 320 16.29 4.27 -15.05
CA VAL A 320 15.20 5.20 -15.34
C VAL A 320 15.11 5.36 -16.85
N THR A 321 13.99 4.92 -17.44
CA THR A 321 13.75 4.99 -18.90
C THR A 321 12.59 5.92 -19.28
N ASN A 322 11.69 6.17 -18.34
CA ASN A 322 10.43 6.89 -18.55
C ASN A 322 10.35 8.13 -17.64
N ASN A 323 11.50 8.73 -17.34
CA ASN A 323 11.64 9.87 -16.44
C ASN A 323 11.04 9.66 -15.04
N ASN A 324 10.90 8.40 -14.61
CA ASN A 324 10.29 8.01 -13.35
C ASN A 324 11.12 6.98 -12.58
N LEU A 325 10.92 6.95 -11.27
CA LEU A 325 11.47 5.94 -10.39
C LEU A 325 10.41 5.56 -9.35
N GLU A 326 9.94 4.32 -9.40
CA GLU A 326 9.02 3.74 -8.42
C GLU A 326 9.78 2.85 -7.44
N ILE A 327 9.58 3.10 -6.15
CA ILE A 327 10.06 2.27 -5.04
C ILE A 327 8.84 1.90 -4.21
N ARG A 328 8.53 0.61 -4.10
CA ARG A 328 7.37 0.10 -3.37
C ARG A 328 7.80 -0.84 -2.26
N LEU A 329 7.34 -0.55 -1.05
CA LEU A 329 7.49 -1.36 0.15
C LEU A 329 6.14 -2.02 0.44
N HIS A 330 6.08 -3.35 0.37
CA HIS A 330 4.83 -4.09 0.42
C HIS A 330 4.83 -5.12 1.55
N TRP A 331 3.82 -5.05 2.42
CA TRP A 331 3.62 -6.02 3.48
C TRP A 331 2.96 -7.29 2.93
N ALA A 332 3.75 -8.35 2.81
CA ALA A 332 3.34 -9.67 2.29
C ALA A 332 2.89 -10.63 3.41
N GLY A 333 2.10 -10.13 4.37
CA GLY A 333 1.44 -10.96 5.38
C GLY A 333 2.31 -11.51 6.49
N LYS A 334 3.54 -11.01 6.63
CA LYS A 334 4.52 -11.53 7.60
C LYS A 334 4.92 -10.45 8.59
N GLY A 335 5.14 -10.88 9.82
CA GLY A 335 5.51 -9.98 10.89
C GLY A 335 4.30 -9.46 11.67
N THR A 336 4.59 -8.59 12.62
CA THR A 336 3.66 -7.99 13.55
C THR A 336 3.22 -6.64 12.99
N THR A 337 1.91 -6.49 12.86
CA THR A 337 1.24 -5.22 12.52
C THR A 337 0.99 -4.38 13.74
#